data_AF-A0A7S0AS72-F1
#
_entry.id   AF-A0A7S0AS72-F1
#
_cell.length_a   1.000
_cell.length_b   1.000
_cell.length_c   1.000
_cell.angle_alpha   90.00
_cell.angle_beta   90.00
_cell.angle_gamma   90.00
#
_symmetry.space_group_name_H-M   'P 1'
#
loop_
_entity.id
_entity.type
_entity.pdbx_description
1 polymer ?
#
loop_
_entity_poly.entity_id
_entity_poly.type
_entity_poly.pdbx_seq_one_letter_code
_entity_poly.pdbx_strand_id
1 'polypeptide(L)'
;MTKYKRHASLATPFLLCLLSLSAKVNGWGHEGHCIVANIAYSRLTPDVQEAVKSILNYTLSDSDLGYGVSDTHGGKDDLLNTSPLAAVANWADKVRFTMKYHWSTPLHFVDV
;
A
#
# COMPACT_ATOMS: atom_id res chain seq x y z
N MET A 1 31.69 -30.75 43.48
CA MET A 1 31.59 -29.39 42.89
C MET A 1 31.94 -29.46 41.41
N THR A 2 30.96 -29.68 40.54
CA THR A 2 31.16 -29.75 39.09
C THR A 2 30.99 -28.35 38.49
N LYS A 3 32.07 -27.82 37.88
CA LYS A 3 32.06 -26.50 37.23
C LYS A 3 31.37 -26.60 35.86
N TYR A 4 30.18 -26.02 35.73
CA TYR A 4 29.47 -25.89 34.47
C TYR A 4 30.17 -24.84 33.58
N LYS A 5 30.82 -25.27 32.49
CA LYS A 5 31.38 -24.37 31.46
C LYS A 5 30.26 -23.94 30.53
N ARG A 6 29.85 -22.67 30.61
CA ARG A 6 28.94 -22.05 29.64
C ARG A 6 29.70 -21.84 28.33
N HIS A 7 29.42 -22.67 27.33
CA HIS A 7 29.87 -22.40 25.96
C HIS A 7 28.99 -21.28 25.40
N ALA A 8 29.54 -20.09 25.24
CA ALA A 8 28.85 -19.01 24.52
C ALA A 8 28.66 -19.46 23.08
N SER A 9 27.40 -19.64 22.66
CA SER A 9 27.06 -20.08 21.30
C SER A 9 27.42 -18.97 20.31
N LEU A 10 28.35 -19.26 19.39
CA LEU A 10 28.76 -18.33 18.32
C LEU A 10 27.62 -18.05 17.33
N ALA A 11 26.56 -18.86 17.35
CA ALA A 11 25.38 -18.69 16.50
C ALA A 11 24.53 -17.45 16.88
N THR A 12 24.51 -17.08 18.15
CA THR A 12 23.70 -15.95 18.65
C THR A 12 24.18 -14.58 18.12
N PRO A 13 25.48 -14.22 18.16
CA PRO A 13 25.94 -12.96 17.57
C PRO A 13 25.79 -12.94 16.04
N PHE A 14 25.91 -14.10 15.37
CA PHE A 14 25.74 -14.19 13.91
C PHE A 14 24.29 -13.90 13.48
N LEU A 15 23.30 -14.45 14.19
CA LEU A 15 21.89 -14.18 13.95
C LEU A 15 21.52 -12.71 14.23
N LEU A 16 22.10 -12.10 15.28
CA LEU A 16 21.93 -10.67 15.59
C LEU A 16 22.56 -9.76 14.53
N CYS A 17 23.72 -10.12 13.98
CA CYS A 17 24.30 -9.44 12.82
C CYS A 17 23.35 -9.53 11.61
N LEU A 18 22.85 -10.72 11.25
CA LEU A 18 21.91 -10.89 10.14
C LEU A 18 20.64 -10.04 10.26
N LEU A 19 20.08 -9.93 11.47
CA LEU A 19 18.90 -9.10 11.72
C LEU A 19 19.19 -7.58 11.61
N SER A 20 20.42 -7.15 11.88
CA SER A 20 20.83 -5.75 11.80
C SER A 20 21.21 -5.28 10.39
N LEU A 21 21.35 -6.20 9.42
CA LEU A 21 21.49 -5.91 7.99
C LEU A 21 20.14 -5.67 7.26
N SER A 22 19.02 -5.58 7.98
CA SER A 22 17.71 -5.32 7.36
C SER A 22 17.72 -3.96 6.66
N ALA A 23 17.62 -3.96 5.33
CA ALA A 23 17.52 -2.75 4.52
C ALA A 23 16.31 -1.92 4.98
N LYS A 24 16.53 -0.63 5.30
CA LYS A 24 15.45 0.30 5.60
C LYS A 24 14.76 0.69 4.30
N VAL A 25 13.69 -0.01 3.96
CA VAL A 25 12.83 0.33 2.82
C VAL A 25 11.76 1.31 3.31
N ASN A 26 11.74 2.51 2.75
CA ASN A 26 10.65 3.47 2.94
C ASN A 26 9.67 3.31 1.78
N GLY A 27 8.49 2.78 2.06
CA GLY A 27 7.38 2.67 1.11
C GLY A 27 6.13 3.34 1.66
N TRP A 28 5.23 3.74 0.78
CA TRP A 28 3.90 4.20 1.18
C TRP A 28 3.03 3.00 1.54
N GLY A 29 2.26 3.14 2.63
CA GLY A 29 1.15 2.22 2.91
C GLY A 29 -0.13 2.67 2.21
N HIS A 30 -1.26 2.03 2.55
CA HIS A 30 -2.60 2.36 2.02
C HIS A 30 -2.90 3.86 2.10
N GLU A 31 -2.70 4.47 3.26
CA GLU A 31 -2.94 5.90 3.48
C GLU A 31 -2.11 6.79 2.55
N GLY A 32 -0.82 6.48 2.41
CA GLY A 32 0.08 7.23 1.53
C GLY A 32 -0.33 7.18 0.07
N HIS A 33 -0.73 5.99 -0.41
CA HIS A 33 -1.27 5.83 -1.76
C HIS A 33 -2.55 6.63 -1.97
N CYS A 34 -3.50 6.59 -1.02
CA CYS A 34 -4.74 7.37 -1.09
C CYS A 34 -4.47 8.88 -1.09
N ILE A 35 -3.57 9.36 -0.23
CA ILE A 35 -3.19 10.78 -0.16
C ILE A 35 -2.60 11.26 -1.50
N VAL A 36 -1.63 10.52 -2.04
CA VAL A 36 -1.01 10.86 -3.34
C VAL A 36 -2.06 10.90 -4.45
N ALA A 37 -2.95 9.91 -4.48
CA ALA A 37 -4.02 9.84 -5.47
C ALA A 37 -5.02 11.00 -5.36
N ASN A 38 -5.44 11.38 -4.16
CA ASN A 38 -6.32 12.54 -3.95
C ASN A 38 -5.66 13.84 -4.39
N ILE A 39 -4.38 14.05 -4.03
CA ILE A 39 -3.62 15.22 -4.46
C ILE A 39 -3.56 15.26 -5.99
N ALA A 40 -3.19 14.14 -6.64
CA ALA A 40 -3.13 14.06 -8.10
C ALA A 40 -4.48 14.39 -8.74
N TYR A 41 -5.56 13.75 -8.27
CA TYR A 41 -6.90 13.94 -8.79
C TYR A 41 -7.39 15.40 -8.67
N SER A 42 -7.07 16.07 -7.56
CA SER A 42 -7.41 17.49 -7.34
C SER A 42 -6.73 18.46 -8.31
N ARG A 43 -5.66 18.01 -8.98
CA ARG A 43 -4.87 18.82 -9.94
C ARG A 43 -5.20 18.51 -11.40
N LEU A 44 -6.06 17.53 -11.67
CA LEU A 44 -6.49 17.19 -13.03
C LEU A 44 -7.46 18.25 -13.56
N THR A 45 -7.48 18.42 -14.88
CA THR A 45 -8.51 19.22 -15.55
C THR A 45 -9.86 18.50 -15.49
N PRO A 46 -10.99 19.21 -15.64
CA PRO A 46 -12.32 18.59 -15.64
C PRO A 46 -12.46 17.45 -16.64
N ASP A 47 -12.00 17.64 -17.88
CA ASP A 47 -12.05 16.63 -18.94
C ASP A 47 -11.30 15.34 -18.55
N VAL A 48 -10.15 15.48 -17.88
CA VAL A 48 -9.36 14.31 -17.43
C VAL A 48 -10.02 13.64 -16.23
N GLN A 49 -10.65 14.41 -15.33
CA GLN A 49 -11.43 13.85 -14.22
C GLN A 49 -12.63 13.04 -14.73
N GLU A 50 -13.33 13.50 -15.76
CA GLU A 50 -14.41 12.73 -16.40
C GLU A 50 -13.87 11.47 -17.08
N ALA A 51 -12.75 11.56 -17.79
CA ALA A 51 -12.11 10.39 -18.37
C ALA A 51 -11.75 9.34 -17.30
N VAL A 52 -11.18 9.76 -16.16
CA VAL A 52 -10.87 8.86 -15.03
C VAL A 52 -12.14 8.22 -14.47
N LYS A 53 -13.20 8.99 -14.22
CA LYS A 53 -14.49 8.45 -13.76
C LYS A 53 -15.05 7.42 -14.74
N SER A 54 -15.01 7.71 -16.04
CA SER A 54 -15.48 6.81 -17.09
C SER A 54 -14.67 5.50 -17.12
N ILE A 55 -13.34 5.58 -17.09
CA ILE A 55 -12.45 4.40 -17.10
C ILE A 55 -12.67 3.51 -15.87
N LEU A 56 -12.81 4.12 -14.70
CA LEU A 56 -13.01 3.40 -13.45
C LEU A 56 -14.47 2.99 -13.22
N ASN A 57 -15.38 3.32 -14.15
CA ASN A 57 -16.82 3.20 -13.98
C ASN A 57 -17.30 3.79 -12.64
N TYR A 58 -16.67 4.88 -12.22
CA TYR A 58 -16.95 5.55 -10.96
C TYR A 58 -18.13 6.48 -11.18
N THR A 59 -19.32 5.98 -10.89
CA THR A 59 -20.55 6.76 -11.02
C THR A 59 -20.64 7.68 -9.82
N LEU A 60 -20.75 8.98 -10.05
CA LEU A 60 -21.20 9.88 -9.01
C LEU A 60 -22.70 9.62 -8.81
N SER A 61 -23.07 8.65 -7.99
CA SER A 61 -24.44 8.61 -7.47
C SER A 61 -24.59 9.80 -6.53
N ASP A 62 -25.56 10.67 -6.82
CA ASP A 62 -25.90 11.92 -6.13
C ASP A 62 -26.29 11.75 -4.63
N SER A 63 -25.91 10.65 -3.98
CA SER A 63 -26.03 10.39 -2.53
C SER A 63 -24.72 10.52 -1.74
N ASP A 64 -23.55 10.63 -2.38
CA ASP A 64 -22.25 10.41 -1.70
C ASP A 64 -21.43 11.68 -1.45
N LEU A 65 -22.05 12.86 -1.63
CA LEU A 65 -21.44 14.15 -1.29
C LEU A 65 -21.22 14.34 0.23
N GLY A 66 -21.53 13.33 1.03
CA GLY A 66 -21.06 13.19 2.39
C GLY A 66 -21.23 11.75 2.86
N TYR A 67 -20.17 11.19 3.44
CA TYR A 67 -20.12 9.87 4.09
C TYR A 67 -19.85 8.70 3.14
N GLY A 68 -18.68 8.06 3.34
CA GLY A 68 -18.09 7.09 2.45
C GLY A 68 -19.05 6.02 1.95
N VAL A 69 -19.15 5.93 0.62
CA VAL A 69 -19.76 4.77 0.00
C VAL A 69 -18.77 3.61 0.04
N SER A 70 -19.12 2.67 0.92
CA SER A 70 -18.57 1.33 0.96
C SER A 70 -19.13 0.54 -0.21
N ASP A 71 -18.53 0.67 -1.37
CA ASP A 71 -18.53 -0.39 -2.38
C ASP A 71 -17.09 -0.89 -2.58
N THR A 72 -16.79 -1.92 -1.79
CA THR A 72 -15.66 -2.84 -1.88
C THR A 72 -14.35 -2.41 -1.18
N HIS A 73 -13.97 -3.21 -0.17
CA HIS A 73 -12.64 -3.34 0.43
C HIS A 73 -12.03 -2.19 1.28
N GLY A 74 -12.73 -1.07 1.48
CA GLY A 74 -12.42 -0.09 2.53
C GLY A 74 -13.50 -0.14 3.60
N GLY A 75 -13.13 -0.32 4.87
CA GLY A 75 -14.08 -0.20 5.98
C GLY A 75 -14.73 1.18 5.99
N LYS A 76 -15.82 1.32 6.74
CA LYS A 76 -16.53 2.61 6.93
C LYS A 76 -15.67 3.72 7.57
N ASP A 77 -14.42 3.41 7.89
CA ASP A 77 -13.38 4.25 8.49
C ASP A 77 -12.34 4.78 7.50
N ASP A 78 -12.40 4.42 6.21
CA ASP A 78 -11.45 4.92 5.20
C ASP A 78 -11.80 6.33 4.72
N LEU A 79 -11.57 7.31 5.61
CA LEU A 79 -11.78 8.74 5.38
C LEU A 79 -10.88 9.30 4.25
N LEU A 80 -9.92 8.53 3.74
CA LEU A 80 -8.98 8.97 2.71
C LEU A 80 -9.42 8.54 1.31
N ASN A 81 -10.48 7.74 1.16
CA ASN A 81 -11.02 7.38 -0.15
C ASN A 81 -12.02 8.44 -0.66
N THR A 82 -11.52 9.65 -0.95
CA THR A 82 -12.35 10.80 -1.35
C THR A 82 -12.38 11.07 -2.84
N SER A 83 -11.71 10.24 -3.66
CA SER A 83 -11.66 10.42 -5.12
C SER A 83 -11.64 9.07 -5.84
N PRO A 84 -12.08 9.01 -7.12
CA PRO A 84 -12.02 7.78 -7.92
C PRO A 84 -10.61 7.17 -7.96
N LEU A 85 -9.58 8.02 -8.00
CA LEU A 85 -8.20 7.56 -8.06
C LEU A 85 -7.72 6.99 -6.72
N ALA A 86 -8.14 7.58 -5.59
CA ALA A 86 -7.83 7.06 -4.26
C ALA A 86 -8.46 5.68 -4.01
N ALA A 87 -9.68 5.46 -4.51
CA ALA A 87 -10.40 4.19 -4.37
C ALA A 87 -9.60 2.99 -4.91
N VAL A 88 -8.79 3.21 -5.95
CA VAL A 88 -8.00 2.17 -6.61
C VAL A 88 -6.51 2.26 -6.31
N ALA A 89 -6.04 3.26 -5.56
CA ALA A 89 -4.63 3.57 -5.39
C ALA A 89 -3.81 2.42 -4.77
N ASN A 90 -4.43 1.65 -3.88
CA ASN A 90 -3.79 0.52 -3.20
C ASN A 90 -4.06 -0.85 -3.88
N TRP A 91 -4.74 -0.86 -5.03
CA TRP A 91 -5.10 -2.11 -5.71
C TRP A 91 -3.87 -2.94 -6.11
N ALA A 92 -2.83 -2.29 -6.66
CA ALA A 92 -1.61 -2.96 -7.10
C ALA A 92 -0.90 -3.70 -5.94
N ASP A 93 -0.87 -3.07 -4.77
CA ASP A 93 -0.27 -3.61 -3.54
C ASP A 93 -1.05 -4.83 -3.00
N LYS A 94 -2.36 -4.90 -3.25
CA LYS A 94 -3.19 -6.07 -2.91
C LYS A 94 -2.96 -7.22 -3.90
N VAL A 95 -2.97 -6.95 -5.21
CA VAL A 95 -2.96 -8.01 -6.22
C VAL A 95 -1.60 -8.66 -6.43
N ARG A 96 -0.49 -7.97 -6.14
CA ARG A 96 0.88 -8.51 -6.32
C ARG A 96 1.16 -9.78 -5.51
N PHE A 97 0.35 -10.08 -4.50
CA PHE A 97 0.47 -11.31 -3.70
C PHE A 97 -0.41 -12.46 -4.21
N THR A 98 -1.20 -12.24 -5.26
CA THR A 98 -2.00 -13.28 -5.91
C THR A 98 -1.16 -14.04 -6.93
N MET A 99 -1.47 -15.33 -7.16
CA MET A 99 -0.75 -16.13 -8.17
C MET A 99 -0.79 -15.51 -9.58
N LYS A 100 -1.91 -14.88 -9.95
CA LYS A 100 -2.11 -14.29 -11.28
C LYS A 100 -1.24 -13.06 -11.53
N TYR A 101 -1.05 -12.23 -10.51
CA TYR A 101 -0.35 -10.94 -10.64
C TYR A 101 0.98 -10.90 -9.88
N HIS A 102 1.50 -12.05 -9.43
CA HIS A 102 2.75 -12.09 -8.68
C HIS A 102 3.94 -11.45 -9.43
N TRP A 103 3.92 -11.57 -10.75
CA TRP A 103 4.90 -10.95 -11.65
C TRP A 103 5.01 -9.42 -11.50
N SER A 104 4.00 -8.74 -10.94
CA SER A 104 4.04 -7.29 -10.73
C SER A 104 4.80 -6.88 -9.47
N THR A 105 5.13 -7.81 -8.57
CA THR A 105 5.86 -7.52 -7.31
C THR A 105 7.13 -6.68 -7.52
N PRO A 106 8.05 -7.04 -8.43
CA PRO A 106 9.27 -6.26 -8.65
C PRO A 106 9.04 -4.89 -9.29
N LEU A 107 7.83 -4.56 -9.77
CA LEU A 107 7.53 -3.24 -10.35
C LEU A 107 7.32 -2.15 -9.30
N HIS A 108 7.21 -2.51 -8.02
CA HIS A 108 6.95 -1.55 -6.94
C HIS A 108 8.22 -0.86 -6.41
N PHE A 109 9.41 -1.28 -6.87
CA PHE A 109 10.68 -0.72 -6.42
C PHE A 109 11.72 -0.77 -7.54
N VAL A 110 12.76 0.05 -7.38
CA VAL A 110 14.02 -0.07 -8.13
C VAL A 110 15.09 -0.31 -7.07
N ASP A 111 15.79 -1.44 -7.18
CA ASP A 111 16.91 -1.77 -6.30
C ASP A 111 18.17 -1.12 -6.90
N VAL A 112 18.68 -0.08 -6.22
CA VAL A 112 19.75 0.82 -6.70
C VAL A 112 21.10 0.53 -6.09
#